data_AF-A0A315BHZ0-F1
#
_entry.id   AF-A0A315BHZ0-F1
#
_cell.length_a   1.000
_cell.length_b   1.000
_cell.length_c   1.000
_cell.angle_alpha   90.00
_cell.angle_beta   90.00
_cell.angle_gamma   90.00
#
_symmetry.space_group_name_H-M   'P 1'
#
loop_
_entity.id
_entity.type
_entity.pdbx_description
1 polymer ?
#
loop_
_entity_poly.entity_id
_entity_poly.type
_entity_poly.pdbx_seq_one_letter_code
_entity_poly.pdbx_strand_id
1 'polypeptide(L)'
;MLLVVLSGCETTTMRPPQVDTVRFTPMAPEKRVLAEPKVKFLVRTDGFEYCARITGIPITPTSRPMACAFWNVRRKECTIVTPITTGYNYLGHELRHCFEGAFHD
;
A
#
# COMPACT_ATOMS: atom_id res chain seq x y z
N MET A 1 -31.77 26.18 -14.43
CA MET A 1 -30.93 25.80 -13.28
C MET A 1 -29.84 24.87 -13.81
N LEU A 2 -28.63 25.37 -14.02
CA LEU A 2 -27.53 24.63 -14.64
C LEU A 2 -26.76 23.90 -13.54
N LEU A 3 -26.89 22.58 -13.47
CA LEU A 3 -26.12 21.73 -12.56
C LEU A 3 -24.70 21.59 -13.13
N VAL A 4 -23.77 22.39 -12.61
CA VAL A 4 -22.34 22.22 -12.87
C VAL A 4 -21.87 21.03 -12.04
N VAL A 5 -21.66 19.88 -12.69
CA VAL A 5 -21.08 18.69 -12.06
C VAL A 5 -19.59 18.95 -11.89
N LEU A 6 -19.14 19.14 -10.66
CA LEU A 6 -17.72 19.13 -10.30
C LEU A 6 -17.19 17.70 -10.46
N SER A 7 -16.83 17.32 -11.68
CA SER A 7 -15.96 16.17 -11.89
C SER A 7 -14.57 16.58 -11.42
N GLY A 8 -14.19 16.12 -10.22
CA GLY A 8 -12.79 16.17 -9.78
C GLY A 8 -11.92 15.50 -10.84
N CYS A 9 -10.68 15.97 -11.01
CA CYS A 9 -9.69 15.28 -11.83
C CYS A 9 -9.35 13.93 -11.19
N GLU A 10 -10.19 12.92 -11.41
CA GLU A 10 -9.81 11.53 -11.18
C GLU A 10 -9.06 11.05 -12.41
N THR A 11 -7.79 10.69 -12.23
CA THR A 11 -6.98 10.07 -13.28
C THR A 11 -7.61 8.71 -13.62
N THR A 12 -8.50 8.67 -14.61
CA THR A 12 -9.33 7.51 -14.98
C THR A 12 -8.53 6.27 -15.39
N THR A 13 -7.23 6.39 -15.58
CA THR A 13 -6.33 5.29 -15.97
C THR A 13 -5.78 4.50 -14.79
N MET A 14 -5.79 5.02 -13.57
CA MET A 14 -5.28 4.34 -12.37
C MET A 14 -6.33 4.37 -11.26
N ARG A 15 -7.22 3.37 -11.24
CA ARG A 15 -8.24 3.23 -10.19
C ARG A 15 -7.65 2.48 -8.99
N PRO A 16 -7.66 3.06 -7.78
CA PRO A 16 -7.24 2.35 -6.58
C PRO A 16 -8.12 1.12 -6.30
N PRO A 17 -7.55 0.05 -5.70
CA PRO A 17 -8.33 -1.05 -5.13
C PRO A 17 -9.44 -0.54 -4.21
N GLN A 18 -10.64 -1.13 -4.29
CA GLN A 18 -11.77 -0.73 -3.45
C GLN A 18 -11.51 -0.96 -1.94
N VAL A 19 -10.63 -1.91 -1.60
CA VAL A 19 -10.22 -2.14 -0.20
C VAL A 19 -9.50 -0.93 0.41
N ASP A 20 -9.00 0.00 -0.42
CA ASP A 20 -8.30 1.19 0.06
C ASP A 20 -9.26 2.34 0.43
N THR A 21 -10.57 2.18 0.18
CA THR A 21 -11.58 3.22 0.45
C THR A 21 -12.35 2.98 1.75
N VAL A 22 -12.11 1.86 2.44
CA VAL A 22 -12.78 1.52 3.70
C VAL A 22 -11.89 1.81 4.90
N ARG A 23 -12.50 2.15 6.04
CA ARG A 23 -11.74 2.31 7.30
C ARG A 23 -11.20 0.96 7.76
N PHE A 24 -9.94 0.95 8.15
CA PHE A 24 -9.30 -0.18 8.79
C PHE A 24 -9.27 0.00 10.31
N THR A 25 -9.66 -1.04 11.03
CA THR A 25 -9.50 -1.14 12.49
C THR A 25 -8.68 -2.39 12.78
N PRO A 26 -7.45 -2.28 13.34
CA PRO A 26 -6.65 -3.44 13.64
C PRO A 26 -7.32 -4.28 14.74
N MET A 27 -7.12 -5.59 14.70
CA MET A 27 -7.55 -6.48 15.78
C MET A 27 -6.88 -6.08 17.11
N ALA A 28 -7.43 -6.51 18.25
CA ALA A 28 -6.76 -6.35 19.54
C ALA A 28 -5.40 -7.10 19.53
N PRO A 29 -4.35 -6.61 20.22
CA PRO A 29 -3.00 -7.20 20.16
C PRO A 29 -2.94 -8.70 20.41
N GLU A 30 -3.80 -9.22 21.29
CA GLU A 30 -3.88 -10.64 21.68
C GLU A 30 -4.39 -11.54 20.53
N LYS A 31 -5.03 -10.93 19.52
CA LYS A 31 -5.59 -11.60 18.36
C LYS A 31 -4.82 -11.32 17.07
N ARG A 32 -3.71 -10.56 17.13
CA ARG A 32 -2.88 -10.28 15.95
C ARG A 32 -1.85 -11.37 15.74
N VAL A 33 -1.53 -11.62 14.47
CA VAL A 33 -0.38 -12.47 14.08
C VAL A 33 0.93 -11.82 14.57
N LEU A 34 1.00 -10.49 14.49
CA LEU A 34 2.10 -9.68 15.01
C LEU A 34 1.54 -8.72 16.05
N ALA A 35 1.82 -8.96 17.34
CA ALA A 35 1.26 -8.16 18.44
C ALA A 35 1.54 -6.65 18.28
N GLU A 36 2.81 -6.33 18.00
CA GLU A 36 3.29 -4.96 17.76
C GLU A 36 4.33 -4.97 16.63
N PRO A 37 3.90 -4.83 15.36
CA PRO A 37 4.83 -4.78 14.26
C PRO A 37 5.64 -3.48 14.33
N LYS A 38 6.97 -3.60 14.36
CA LYS A 38 7.83 -2.45 14.09
C LYS A 38 7.69 -2.11 12.61
N VAL A 39 7.18 -0.92 12.30
CA VAL A 39 6.97 -0.47 10.92
C VAL A 39 8.06 0.51 10.52
N LYS A 40 8.72 0.23 9.40
CA LYS A 40 9.63 1.14 8.71
C LYS A 40 8.97 1.61 7.43
N PHE A 41 8.93 2.91 7.21
CA PHE A 41 8.48 3.49 5.95
C PHE A 41 9.67 4.04 5.15
N LEU A 42 9.78 3.65 3.88
CA LEU A 42 10.87 4.04 2.99
C LEU A 42 10.34 4.56 1.65
N VAL A 43 10.58 5.83 1.38
CA VAL A 43 10.29 6.44 0.07
C VAL A 43 11.50 6.25 -0.84
N ARG A 44 11.28 5.80 -2.08
CA ARG A 44 12.34 5.51 -3.07
C ARG A 44 12.06 6.17 -4.42
N THR A 45 13.11 6.48 -5.17
CA THR A 45 13.02 6.95 -6.55
C THR A 45 12.68 5.83 -7.54
N ASP A 46 13.17 4.62 -7.30
CA ASP A 46 12.90 3.38 -8.05
C ASP A 46 11.78 2.55 -7.40
N GLY A 47 10.86 3.19 -6.68
CA GLY A 47 9.84 2.51 -5.87
C GLY A 47 8.92 1.60 -6.68
N PHE A 48 8.58 1.99 -7.91
CA PHE A 48 7.73 1.18 -8.79
C PHE A 48 8.41 -0.13 -9.17
N GLU A 49 9.64 -0.07 -9.67
CA GLU A 49 10.44 -1.21 -10.09
C GLU A 49 10.81 -2.10 -8.91
N TYR A 50 11.15 -1.48 -7.77
CA TYR A 50 11.44 -2.19 -6.53
C TYR A 50 10.23 -3.01 -6.09
N CYS A 51 9.04 -2.39 -6.00
CA CYS A 51 7.83 -3.09 -5.58
C CYS A 51 7.36 -4.13 -6.60
N ALA A 52 7.52 -3.89 -7.90
CA ALA A 52 7.23 -4.88 -8.94
C ALA A 52 8.09 -6.15 -8.76
N ARG A 53 9.37 -6.00 -8.42
CA ARG A 53 10.26 -7.13 -8.15
C ARG A 53 9.88 -7.88 -6.88
N ILE A 54 9.53 -7.17 -5.81
CA ILE A 54 9.16 -7.80 -4.52
C ILE A 54 7.85 -8.57 -4.65
N THR A 55 6.83 -7.95 -5.25
CA THR A 55 5.48 -8.52 -5.34
C THR A 55 5.30 -9.48 -6.51
N GLY A 56 6.22 -9.49 -7.48
CA GLY A 56 6.06 -10.19 -8.76
C GLY A 56 5.03 -9.55 -9.71
N ILE A 57 4.42 -8.42 -9.33
CA ILE A 57 3.42 -7.74 -10.16
C ILE A 57 4.16 -6.97 -11.27
N PRO A 58 3.94 -7.28 -12.56
CA PRO A 58 4.62 -6.60 -13.65
C PRO A 58 4.12 -5.15 -13.81
N ILE A 59 5.03 -4.27 -14.20
CA ILE A 59 4.68 -2.92 -14.64
C ILE A 59 4.16 -3.01 -16.08
N THR A 60 2.99 -2.47 -16.33
CA THR A 60 2.36 -2.37 -17.65
C THR A 60 2.01 -0.90 -17.95
N PRO A 61 1.63 -0.56 -19.19
CA PRO A 61 1.20 0.81 -19.52
C PRO A 61 0.00 1.32 -18.69
N THR A 62 -0.79 0.41 -18.10
CA THR A 62 -2.02 0.74 -17.36
C THR A 62 -1.96 0.37 -15.88
N SER A 63 -0.89 -0.29 -15.42
CA SER A 63 -0.79 -0.76 -14.04
C SER A 63 0.66 -0.77 -13.55
N ARG A 64 0.85 -0.32 -12.31
CA ARG A 64 2.11 -0.41 -11.58
C ARG A 64 1.84 -0.44 -10.08
N PRO A 65 2.66 -1.14 -9.28
CA PRO A 65 2.52 -1.14 -7.84
C PRO A 65 2.87 0.24 -7.27
N MET A 66 1.92 0.87 -6.60
CA MET A 66 2.07 2.21 -6.01
C MET A 66 2.65 2.17 -4.59
N ALA A 67 2.78 0.98 -4.01
CA ALA A 67 3.42 0.69 -2.73
C ALA A 67 3.66 -0.83 -2.62
N CYS A 68 4.42 -1.27 -1.61
CA CYS A 68 4.53 -2.66 -1.19
C CYS A 68 5.01 -2.78 0.25
N ALA A 69 4.56 -3.81 0.97
CA ALA A 69 5.05 -4.22 2.29
C ALA A 69 5.70 -5.60 2.25
N PHE A 70 6.76 -5.78 3.05
CA PHE A 70 7.38 -7.08 3.28
C PHE A 70 7.86 -7.23 4.73
N TRP A 71 7.92 -8.46 5.22
CA TRP A 71 8.35 -8.77 6.57
C TRP A 71 9.81 -9.20 6.63
N ASN A 72 10.61 -8.51 7.44
CA ASN A 72 11.96 -8.95 7.75
C ASN A 72 11.94 -9.83 9.02
N VAL A 73 11.98 -11.15 8.85
CA VAL A 73 11.98 -12.12 9.95
C VAL A 73 13.11 -11.87 10.96
N ARG A 74 14.33 -11.57 10.48
CA ARG A 74 15.50 -11.37 11.36
C ARG A 74 15.38 -10.11 12.21
N ARG A 75 14.82 -9.03 11.66
CA ARG A 75 14.66 -7.74 12.34
C ARG A 75 13.32 -7.61 13.06
N LYS A 76 12.39 -8.55 12.83
CA LYS A 76 10.99 -8.47 13.26
C LYS A 76 10.38 -7.10 12.89
N GLU A 77 10.56 -6.71 11.63
CA GLU A 77 10.21 -5.38 11.12
C GLU A 77 9.46 -5.50 9.79
N CYS A 78 8.32 -4.83 9.70
CA CYS A 78 7.62 -4.62 8.43
C CYS A 78 8.21 -3.40 7.73
N THR A 79 8.62 -3.53 6.48
CA THR A 79 9.05 -2.38 5.68
C THR A 79 8.03 -2.09 4.59
N ILE A 80 7.48 -0.87 4.61
CA ILE A 80 6.64 -0.33 3.56
C ILE A 80 7.52 0.51 2.63
N VAL A 81 7.41 0.28 1.34
CA VAL A 81 8.09 1.04 0.30
C VAL A 81 7.08 1.74 -0.57
N THR A 82 7.33 3.02 -0.88
CA THR A 82 6.56 3.78 -1.89
C THR A 82 7.49 4.48 -2.87
N PRO A 83 7.03 4.76 -4.11
CA PRO A 83 7.66 5.75 -4.97
C PRO A 83 7.56 7.16 -4.37
N ILE A 84 8.30 8.13 -4.93
CA ILE A 84 8.24 9.56 -4.53
C ILE A 84 6.80 10.10 -4.58
N THR A 85 6.02 9.69 -5.59
CA THR A 85 4.63 10.10 -5.77
C THR A 85 3.71 8.91 -5.57
N THR A 86 2.97 8.89 -4.46
CA THR A 86 1.97 7.88 -4.15
C THR A 86 0.76 8.50 -3.46
N GLY A 87 -0.33 7.74 -3.35
CA GLY A 87 -1.50 8.11 -2.57
C GLY A 87 -1.44 7.54 -1.15
N TYR A 88 -1.98 8.25 -0.16
CA TYR A 88 -2.07 7.76 1.21
C TYR A 88 -2.91 6.49 1.35
N ASN A 89 -3.84 6.26 0.42
CA ASN A 89 -4.63 5.04 0.34
C ASN A 89 -3.73 3.81 0.15
N TYR A 90 -2.70 3.89 -0.70
CA TYR A 90 -1.75 2.81 -0.94
C TYR A 90 -0.82 2.61 0.27
N LEU A 91 -0.36 3.69 0.90
CA LEU A 91 0.41 3.57 2.15
C LEU A 91 -0.41 2.90 3.26
N GLY A 92 -1.69 3.25 3.37
CA GLY A 92 -2.62 2.65 4.33
C GLY A 92 -2.88 1.16 4.05
N HIS A 93 -3.00 0.78 2.77
CA HIS A 93 -3.11 -0.61 2.33
C HIS A 93 -1.91 -1.45 2.81
N GLU A 94 -0.69 -0.96 2.57
CA GLU A 94 0.52 -1.67 3.00
C GLU A 94 0.69 -1.69 4.52
N LEU A 95 0.25 -0.62 5.20
CA LEU A 95 0.24 -0.60 6.66
C LEU A 95 -0.69 -1.67 7.23
N ARG A 96 -1.85 -1.89 6.62
CA ARG A 96 -2.76 -2.97 7.00
C ARG A 96 -2.07 -4.34 6.91
N HIS A 97 -1.32 -4.61 5.83
CA HIS A 97 -0.53 -5.84 5.72
C HIS A 97 0.44 -6.02 6.89
N CYS A 98 1.09 -4.95 7.34
CA CYS A 98 1.96 -5.00 8.52
C CYS A 98 1.23 -5.41 9.81
N PHE A 99 -0.05 -5.06 9.97
CA PHE A 99 -0.84 -5.43 11.16
C PHE A 99 -1.48 -6.82 11.05
N GLU A 100 -1.89 -7.23 9.84
CA GLU A 100 -2.57 -8.50 9.61
C GLU A 100 -1.62 -9.66 9.30
N GLY A 101 -0.37 -9.37 8.92
CA GLY A 101 0.63 -10.38 8.57
C GLY A 101 0.43 -10.97 7.17
N ALA A 102 -0.34 -10.30 6.30
CA ALA A 102 -0.64 -10.72 4.94
C ALA A 102 0.31 -10.05 3.95
N PHE A 103 1.52 -10.59 3.81
CA PHE A 103 2.58 -9.99 2.99
C PHE A 103 2.62 -10.58 1.57
N HIS A 104 3.34 -9.91 0.67
CA HIS A 104 3.55 -10.31 -0.73
C HIS A 104 4.89 -11.05 -0.95
N ASP A 105 5.49 -11.60 0.11
CA ASP A 105 6.81 -12.27 0.12
C ASP A 105 6.78 -13.78 -0.16
#